data_AF-A0A3M1N1T2-F1
#
_entry.id   AF-A0A3M1N1T2-F1
#
_cell.length_a   1.000
_cell.length_b   1.000
_cell.length_c   1.000
_cell.angle_alpha   90.00
_cell.angle_beta   90.00
_cell.angle_gamma   90.00
#
_symmetry.space_group_name_H-M   'P 1'
#
loop_
_entity.id
_entity.type
_entity.pdbx_description
1 polymer ?
#
loop_
_entity_poly.entity_id
_entity_poly.type
_entity_poly.pdbx_seq_one_letter_code
_entity_poly.pdbx_strand_id
1 'polypeptide(L)'
;MSVARHPDLRRGTINTLSRAALLIYRLERLSADSPWAHRAGGLKVALLRQIDALQRGEPAPLLDALLEECHALLSAAAREIPPGSPDD
;
A
#
# COMPACT_ATOMS: atom_id res chain seq x y z
N MET A 1 -2.45 -35.57 10.80
CA MET A 1 -1.20 -35.06 10.18
C MET A 1 -1.34 -35.08 8.68
N SER A 2 -1.51 -33.90 8.07
CA SER A 2 -1.03 -33.54 6.71
C SER A 2 -1.68 -32.22 6.30
N VAL A 3 -1.00 -31.11 6.60
CA VAL A 3 -1.27 -29.85 5.91
C VAL A 3 -0.61 -29.97 4.55
N ALA A 4 -1.42 -30.17 3.51
CA ALA A 4 -1.02 -29.92 2.15
C ALA A 4 -0.56 -28.45 2.08
N ARG A 5 0.75 -28.24 1.99
CA ARG A 5 1.34 -26.92 1.78
C ARG A 5 1.00 -26.51 0.35
N HIS A 6 -0.13 -25.84 0.15
CA HIS A 6 -0.57 -25.32 -1.15
C HIS A 6 0.46 -24.30 -1.68
N PRO A 7 1.13 -24.58 -2.81
CA PRO A 7 2.12 -23.67 -3.39
C PRO A 7 1.49 -22.38 -3.97
N ASP A 8 0.20 -22.39 -4.29
CA ASP A 8 -0.54 -21.25 -4.84
C ASP A 8 -0.69 -20.09 -3.85
N LEU A 9 -0.95 -20.38 -2.58
CA LEU A 9 -1.08 -19.36 -1.55
C LEU A 9 0.22 -18.56 -1.40
N ARG A 10 1.38 -19.21 -1.47
CA ARG A 10 2.67 -18.52 -1.40
C ARG A 10 2.86 -17.52 -2.54
N ARG A 11 2.45 -17.88 -3.76
CA ARG A 11 2.62 -17.03 -4.94
C ARG A 11 1.71 -15.80 -4.87
N GLY A 12 0.46 -15.99 -4.43
CA GLY A 12 -0.48 -14.90 -4.15
C GLY A 12 0.04 -13.97 -3.05
N THR A 13 0.52 -14.52 -1.94
CA THR A 13 1.07 -13.73 -0.82
C THR A 13 2.29 -12.91 -1.24
N ILE A 14 3.23 -13.48 -2.02
CA ILE A 14 4.40 -12.73 -2.51
C ILE A 14 3.97 -11.53 -3.36
N ASN A 15 3.02 -11.72 -4.28
CA ASN A 15 2.51 -10.62 -5.10
C ASN A 15 1.87 -9.52 -4.24
N THR A 16 1.00 -9.89 -3.30
CA THR A 16 0.35 -8.94 -2.39
C THR A 16 1.37 -8.17 -1.54
N LEU A 17 2.40 -8.84 -1.01
CA LEU A 17 3.46 -8.20 -0.24
C LEU A 17 4.29 -7.23 -1.10
N SER A 18 4.62 -7.59 -2.34
CA SER A 18 5.31 -6.70 -3.28
C SER A 18 4.49 -5.46 -3.61
N ARG A 19 3.18 -5.61 -3.83
CA ARG A 19 2.25 -4.48 -4.04
C ARG A 19 2.22 -3.56 -2.82
N ALA A 20 2.12 -4.13 -1.63
CA ALA A 20 2.08 -3.38 -0.38
C ALA A 20 3.37 -2.57 -0.16
N ALA A 21 4.53 -3.20 -0.37
CA ALA A 21 5.83 -2.55 -0.27
C ALA A 21 5.98 -1.38 -1.28
N LEU A 22 5.54 -1.57 -2.52
CA LEU A 22 5.56 -0.52 -3.54
C LEU A 22 4.66 0.68 -3.15
N LEU A 23 3.48 0.42 -2.60
CA LEU A 23 2.57 1.48 -2.16
C LEU A 23 3.16 2.25 -0.98
N ILE A 24 3.76 1.58 0.01
CA ILE A 24 4.47 2.22 1.12
C ILE A 24 5.55 3.17 0.59
N TYR A 25 6.42 2.67 -0.31
CA TYR A 25 7.47 3.49 -0.91
C TYR A 25 6.91 4.75 -1.61
N ARG A 26 5.77 4.64 -2.30
CA ARG A 26 5.12 5.78 -2.96
C ARG A 26 4.50 6.76 -1.96
N LEU A 27 3.87 6.25 -0.90
CA LEU A 27 3.31 7.09 0.16
C LEU A 27 4.41 7.89 0.87
N GLU A 28 5.59 7.31 1.07
CA GLU A 28 6.74 8.00 1.68
C GLU A 28 7.33 9.11 0.81
N ARG A 29 7.04 9.10 -0.50
CA ARG A 29 7.46 10.14 -1.44
C ARG A 29 6.47 11.30 -1.56
N LEU A 30 5.29 11.21 -0.92
CA LEU A 30 4.43 12.38 -0.79
C LEU A 30 5.17 13.41 0.08
N SER A 31 5.36 14.61 -0.46
CA SER A 31 5.97 15.71 0.27
C SER A 31 5.24 15.94 1.58
N ALA A 32 5.97 16.30 2.65
CA ALA A 32 5.37 16.63 3.93
C ALA A 32 4.39 17.82 3.84
N ASP A 33 4.56 18.67 2.81
CA ASP A 33 3.68 19.80 2.51
C ASP A 33 2.42 19.40 1.69
N SER A 34 2.33 18.15 1.26
CA SER A 34 1.16 17.67 0.53
C SER A 34 -0.07 17.62 1.47
N PRO A 35 -1.25 18.06 1.00
CA PRO A 35 -2.49 17.88 1.79
C PRO A 35 -2.79 16.40 2.11
N TRP A 36 -2.19 15.47 1.37
CA TRP A 36 -2.33 14.02 1.59
C TRP A 36 -1.32 13.45 2.59
N ALA A 37 -0.30 14.20 3.03
CA ALA A 37 0.80 13.68 3.84
C ALA A 37 0.33 13.04 5.16
N HIS A 38 -0.61 13.70 5.84
CA HIS A 38 -1.18 13.18 7.09
C HIS A 38 -1.89 11.83 6.87
N ARG A 39 -2.74 11.75 5.84
CA ARG A 39 -3.50 10.53 5.52
C ARG A 39 -2.59 9.42 5.00
N ALA A 40 -1.58 9.76 4.21
CA ALA A 40 -0.56 8.82 3.74
C ALA A 40 0.23 8.19 4.90
N GLY A 41 0.58 8.98 5.92
CA GLY A 41 1.22 8.49 7.14
C GLY A 41 0.38 7.44 7.89
N GLY A 42 -0.92 7.71 8.04
CA GLY A 42 -1.86 6.76 8.67
C GLY A 42 -1.98 5.44 7.89
N LEU A 43 -2.15 5.53 6.56
CA LEU A 43 -2.23 4.36 5.69
C LEU A 43 -0.95 3.53 5.68
N LYS A 44 0.23 4.18 5.69
CA LYS A 44 1.52 3.49 5.79
C LYS A 44 1.59 2.63 7.04
N VAL A 45 1.27 3.20 8.20
CA VAL A 45 1.30 2.47 9.48
C VAL A 45 0.31 1.31 9.48
N ALA A 46 -0.90 1.52 8.97
CA ALA A 46 -1.91 0.47 8.87
C ALA A 46 -1.46 -0.69 7.96
N LEU A 47 -0.87 -0.37 6.80
CA LEU A 47 -0.39 -1.38 5.84
C LEU A 47 0.78 -2.18 6.41
N LEU A 48 1.73 -1.53 7.09
CA LEU A 48 2.85 -2.19 7.76
C LEU A 48 2.38 -3.20 8.80
N ARG A 49 1.34 -2.86 9.59
CA ARG A 49 0.76 -3.79 10.58
C ARG A 49 0.16 -5.04 9.94
N GLN A 50 -0.51 -4.90 8.79
CA GLN A 50 -1.08 -6.05 8.07
C GLN A 50 0.02 -6.92 7.42
N ILE A 51 1.08 -6.32 6.89
CA ILE A 51 2.24 -7.05 6.36
C ILE A 51 2.92 -7.86 7.46
N ASP A 52 3.14 -7.23 8.61
CA ASP A 52 3.77 -7.83 9.78
C ASP A 52 2.93 -9.01 10.35
N ALA A 53 1.59 -8.87 10.38
CA ALA A 53 0.68 -9.97 10.67
C ALA A 53 0.84 -11.14 9.66
N LEU A 54 0.83 -10.87 8.35
CA LEU A 54 1.06 -11.91 7.34
C LEU A 54 2.42 -12.61 7.50
N GLN A 55 3.48 -11.86 7.82
CA GLN A 55 4.81 -12.43 8.03
C GLN A 55 4.86 -13.35 9.26
N ARG A 56 4.06 -13.07 10.30
CA ARG A 56 3.85 -13.96 11.45
C ARG A 56 2.92 -15.14 11.17
N GLY A 57 2.28 -15.20 10.00
CA GLY A 57 1.26 -16.20 9.68
C GLY A 57 -0.10 -15.92 10.30
N GLU A 58 -0.34 -14.68 10.74
CA GLU A 58 -1.63 -14.20 11.23
C GLU A 58 -2.53 -13.72 10.08
N PRO A 59 -3.86 -13.75 10.26
CA PRO A 59 -4.77 -13.22 9.25
C PRO A 59 -4.61 -11.70 9.10
N ALA A 60 -4.66 -11.22 7.87
CA ALA A 60 -4.61 -9.80 7.53
C ALA A 60 -5.88 -9.38 6.77
N PRO A 61 -7.05 -9.31 7.45
CA PRO A 61 -8.35 -9.14 6.79
C PRO A 61 -8.52 -7.76 6.15
N LEU A 62 -7.76 -6.75 6.59
CA LEU A 62 -7.87 -5.38 6.10
C LEU A 62 -6.89 -5.09 4.95
N LEU A 63 -6.02 -6.04 4.59
CA LEU A 63 -4.95 -5.79 3.65
C LEU A 63 -5.46 -5.35 2.28
N ASP A 64 -6.45 -6.05 1.73
CA ASP A 64 -6.97 -5.73 0.39
C ASP A 64 -7.61 -4.33 0.36
N ALA A 65 -8.46 -4.02 1.33
CA ALA A 65 -9.08 -2.71 1.47
C ALA A 65 -8.05 -1.58 1.64
N LEU A 66 -6.98 -1.81 2.43
CA LEU A 66 -5.91 -0.84 2.60
C LEU A 66 -5.09 -0.65 1.32
N LEU A 67 -4.86 -1.71 0.53
CA LEU A 67 -4.18 -1.61 -0.76
C LEU A 67 -5.00 -0.73 -1.72
N GLU A 68 -6.31 -0.92 -1.77
CA GLU A 68 -7.21 -0.09 -2.58
C GLU A 68 -7.22 1.37 -2.10
N GLU A 69 -7.31 1.61 -0.80
CA GLU A 69 -7.32 2.98 -0.26
C GLU A 69 -5.98 3.70 -0.51
N CYS A 70 -4.84 3.01 -0.36
CA CYS A 70 -3.53 3.55 -0.71
C CYS A 70 -3.46 3.91 -2.20
N HIS A 71 -3.97 3.05 -3.08
CA HIS A 71 -4.01 3.32 -4.52
C HIS A 71 -4.88 4.52 -4.85
N ALA A 72 -6.07 4.63 -4.23
CA ALA A 72 -6.97 5.75 -4.41
C ALA A 72 -6.34 7.08 -3.96
N LEU A 73 -5.69 7.10 -2.79
CA LEU A 73 -5.00 8.29 -2.28
C LEU A 73 -3.86 8.72 -3.21
N LEU A 74 -3.01 7.78 -3.63
CA LEU A 74 -1.91 8.10 -4.56
C LEU A 74 -2.43 8.59 -5.91
N SER A 75 -3.54 8.03 -6.40
CA SER A 75 -4.18 8.47 -7.63
C SER A 75 -4.75 9.87 -7.51
N ALA A 76 -5.38 10.22 -6.37
CA ALA A 76 -5.87 11.56 -6.10
C ALA A 76 -4.71 12.56 -6.03
N ALA A 77 -3.65 12.23 -5.28
CA ALA A 77 -2.46 13.07 -5.16
C ALA A 77 -1.75 13.32 -6.50
N ALA A 78 -1.69 12.32 -7.39
CA ALA A 78 -1.09 12.50 -8.72
C ALA A 78 -1.91 13.44 -9.63
N ARG A 79 -3.23 13.55 -9.41
CA ARG A 79 -4.12 14.41 -10.19
C ARG A 79 -4.11 15.87 -9.71
N GLU A 80 -3.60 16.14 -8.52
CA GLU A 80 -3.44 17.50 -8.01
C GLU A 80 -2.21 18.22 -8.58
N ILE A 81 -1.36 17.54 -9.36
CA ILE A 81 -0.32 18.22 -10.13
C ILE A 81 -1.06 19.06 -11.19
N PRO A 82 -1.07 20.40 -11.09
CA PRO A 82 -1.67 21.21 -12.13
C PRO A 82 -0.96 20.89 -13.46
N PRO A 83 -1.67 20.88 -14.61
CA PRO A 83 -0.97 20.88 -15.88
C PRO A 83 0.00 22.06 -15.83
N GLY A 84 1.29 21.81 -16.08
CA GLY A 84 2.29 22.86 -16.07
C GLY A 84 1.75 24.06 -16.84
N SER A 85 1.82 25.24 -16.24
CA SER A 85 1.41 26.48 -16.90
C SER A 85 2.02 26.50 -18.30
N PRO A 86 1.25 26.76 -19.37
CA PRO A 86 1.73 26.76 -20.76
C PRO A 86 2.65 27.96 -21.09
N ASP A 87 3.42 28.44 -20.12
CA ASP A 87 4.30 29.61 -20.20
C ASP A 87 5.69 29.24 -19.67
N ASP A 88 6.42 28.43 -20.44
CA ASP A 88 7.89 28.37 -20.49
C ASP A 88 8.30 28.29 -21.97
#